data_AF-A0A6G2QBK9-F1
#
_entry.id   AF-A0A6G2QBK9-F1
#
_cell.length_a   1.000
_cell.length_b   1.000
_cell.length_c   1.000
_cell.angle_alpha   90.00
_cell.angle_beta   90.00
_cell.angle_gamma   90.00
#
_symmetry.space_group_name_H-M   'P 1'
#
loop_
_entity.id
_entity.type
_entity.pdbx_description
1 polymer ?
#
loop_
_entity_poly.entity_id
_entity_poly.type
_entity_poly.pdbx_seq_one_letter_code
_entity_poly.pdbx_strand_id
1 'polypeptide(L)' 'RHLGRPLTTRQAAVNRAHARLRFPVERAFARLKAWRIFRKARISPNRLTSITKAILTLERRR' A
#
# COMPACT_ATOMS: atom_id res chain seq x y z
N ARG A 1 3.87 15.51 -20.00
CA ARG A 1 4.87 14.44 -19.71
C ARG A 1 6.14 15.17 -19.25
N HIS A 2 6.53 15.09 -17.97
CA HIS A 2 7.76 15.77 -17.48
C HIS A 2 8.99 15.03 -18.04
N LEU A 3 9.51 15.54 -19.14
CA LEU A 3 10.68 15.03 -19.84
C LEU A 3 11.94 15.37 -19.02
N GLY A 4 12.69 14.34 -18.62
CA GLY A 4 14.14 14.39 -18.46
C GLY A 4 14.76 15.28 -17.38
N ARG A 5 13.99 16.01 -16.56
CA ARG A 5 14.59 16.75 -15.44
C ARG A 5 15.15 15.75 -14.41
N PRO A 6 16.46 15.84 -14.05
CA PRO A 6 17.03 14.96 -13.05
C PRO A 6 16.30 15.17 -11.72
N LEU A 7 16.06 14.06 -11.01
CA LEU A 7 15.46 14.09 -9.68
C LEU A 7 16.37 14.89 -8.76
N THR A 8 15.78 15.77 -7.96
CA THR A 8 16.53 16.37 -6.84
C THR A 8 16.98 15.26 -5.89
N THR A 9 18.06 15.49 -5.14
CA THR A 9 18.59 14.53 -4.16
C THR A 9 17.51 14.02 -3.21
N ARG A 10 16.60 14.91 -2.77
CA ARG A 10 15.45 14.57 -1.93
C ARG A 10 14.46 13.64 -2.64
N GLN A 11 14.07 13.96 -3.87
CA GLN A 11 13.17 13.10 -4.65
C GLN A 11 13.78 11.72 -4.91
N ALA A 12 15.08 11.66 -5.24
CA ALA A 12 15.79 10.40 -5.43
C ALA A 12 15.88 9.58 -4.14
N ALA A 13 16.06 10.23 -2.97
CA ALA A 13 16.07 9.56 -1.68
C ALA A 13 14.69 8.98 -1.33
N VAL A 14 13.61 9.75 -1.52
CA VAL A 14 12.24 9.29 -1.32
C VAL A 14 11.91 8.13 -2.26
N ASN A 15 12.25 8.24 -3.54
CA ASN A 15 12.00 7.18 -4.51
C ASN A 15 12.78 5.89 -4.16
N ARG A 16 14.02 6.01 -3.68
CA ARG A 16 14.79 4.84 -3.19
C ARG A 16 14.15 4.21 -1.95
N ALA A 17 13.72 5.02 -0.98
CA ALA A 17 13.01 4.52 0.19
C ALA A 17 11.70 3.81 -0.20
N HIS A 18 10.93 4.41 -1.11
CA HIS A 18 9.70 3.82 -1.63
C HIS A 18 9.96 2.52 -2.42
N ALA A 19 11.00 2.49 -3.26
CA ALA A 19 11.39 1.29 -4.01
C ALA A 19 11.75 0.11 -3.10
N ARG A 20 12.46 0.37 -1.97
CA ARG A 20 12.79 -0.66 -0.97
C ARG A 20 11.53 -1.27 -0.34
N LEU A 21 10.49 -0.47 -0.14
CA LEU A 21 9.21 -0.94 0.43
C LEU A 21 8.25 -1.52 -0.60
N ARG A 22 8.49 -1.31 -1.89
CA ARG A 22 7.57 -1.71 -2.96
C ARG A 22 7.37 -3.22 -3.00
N PHE A 23 8.46 -3.98 -3.02
CA PHE A 23 8.40 -5.45 -3.07
C PHE A 23 7.62 -6.08 -1.89
N PRO A 24 7.92 -5.77 -0.61
CA PRO A 24 7.18 -6.36 0.51
C PRO A 24 5.71 -5.93 0.52
N VAL A 25 5.39 -4.69 0.15
CA VAL A 25 4.01 -4.20 0.04
C VAL A 25 3.26 -4.97 -1.05
N GLU A 26 3.82 -5.07 -2.25
CA GLU A 26 3.21 -5.81 -3.36
C GLU A 26 3.00 -7.29 -3.01
N ARG A 27 3.99 -7.93 -2.38
CA ARG A 27 3.88 -9.33 -1.91
C ARG A 27 2.80 -9.51 -0.86
N ALA A 28 2.70 -8.62 0.11
CA ALA A 28 1.63 -8.64 1.12
C ALA A 28 0.25 -8.52 0.45
N PHE A 29 0.09 -7.56 -0.46
CA PHE A 29 -1.16 -7.40 -1.21
C PHE A 29 -1.47 -8.58 -2.15
N ALA A 30 -0.46 -9.21 -2.76
CA ALA A 30 -0.64 -10.42 -3.56
C ALA A 30 -1.19 -11.58 -2.71
N ARG A 31 -0.67 -11.74 -1.48
CA ARG A 31 -1.16 -12.74 -0.53
C ARG A 31 -2.58 -12.46 -0.06
N LEU A 32 -2.90 -11.20 0.26
CA LEU A 32 -4.27 -10.79 0.60
C LEU A 32 -5.23 -11.04 -0.56
N LYS A 33 -4.80 -10.76 -1.80
CA LYS A 33 -5.58 -11.02 -3.02
C LYS A 33 -5.87 -12.51 -3.21
N ALA A 34 -4.97 -13.42 -2.82
CA ALA A 34 -5.20 -14.85 -2.93
C ALA A 34 -6.33 -15.37 -2.02
N TRP A 35 -6.72 -14.63 -0.98
CA TRP A 35 -7.75 -15.07 -0.05
C TRP A 35 -9.16 -14.74 -0.56
N ARG A 36 -10.05 -15.75 -0.57
CA ARG A 36 -11.44 -15.62 -1.10
C ARG A 36 -12.25 -14.52 -0.38
N ILE A 37 -11.97 -14.29 0.90
CA ILE A 37 -12.66 -13.28 1.73
C ILE A 37 -12.39 -11.85 1.24
N PHE A 38 -11.20 -11.56 0.72
CA PHE A 38 -10.82 -10.24 0.23
C PHE A 38 -11.18 -10.01 -1.24
N ARG A 39 -11.82 -10.97 -1.91
CA ARG A 39 -12.22 -10.83 -3.32
C ARG A 39 -13.16 -9.64 -3.54
N LYS A 40 -14.09 -9.38 -2.61
CA LYS A 40 -14.97 -8.20 -2.63
C LYS A 40 -14.27 -6.90 -2.21
N ALA A 41 -13.20 -6.99 -1.41
CA ALA A 41 -12.44 -5.81 -1.03
C ALA A 41 -11.60 -5.24 -2.19
N ARG A 42 -11.38 -6.03 -3.26
CA ARG A 42 -10.79 -5.55 -4.52
C ARG A 42 -11.63 -4.52 -5.26
N ILE A 43 -12.93 -4.47 -5.01
CA ILE A 43 -13.85 -3.54 -5.70
C ILE A 43 -13.59 -2.09 -5.26
N SER A 44 -13.02 -1.87 -4.07
CA SER A 44 -12.72 -0.52 -3.59
C SER A 44 -11.53 -0.52 -2.60
N PRO A 45 -10.35 -0.03 -3.04
CA PRO A 45 -9.19 0.19 -2.16
C PRO A 45 -9.51 1.12 -0.99
N ASN A 46 -10.40 2.10 -1.20
CA ASN A 46 -10.90 2.99 -0.17
C ASN A 46 -11.68 2.22 0.90
N ARG A 47 -12.57 1.29 0.50
CA ARG A 47 -13.32 0.44 1.42
C ARG A 47 -12.41 -0.48 2.23
N LEU A 48 -11.37 -1.05 1.60
CA LEU A 48 -10.38 -1.86 2.31
C LEU A 48 -9.60 -1.02 3.34
N THR A 49 -9.21 0.20 2.99
CA THR A 49 -8.55 1.14 3.92
C THR A 49 -9.41 1.44 5.14
N SER A 50 -10.70 1.71 4.93
CA SER A 50 -11.64 1.96 6.04
C SER A 50 -11.81 0.73 6.95
N ILE A 51 -11.91 -0.47 6.39
CA ILE A 51 -11.99 -1.72 7.15
C ILE A 51 -10.72 -1.94 7.98
N THR A 52 -9.54 -1.77 7.37
CA THR A 52 -8.25 -1.92 8.09
C THR A 52 -8.15 -0.94 9.26
N LYS A 53 -8.58 0.32 9.09
CA LYS A 53 -8.63 1.30 10.19
C LYS A 53 -9.59 0.88 11.31
N ALA A 54 -10.75 0.34 10.95
CA ALA A 54 -11.73 -0.14 11.92
C ALA A 54 -11.18 -1.32 12.73
N ILE A 55 -10.59 -2.32 12.07
CA ILE A 55 -9.94 -3.47 12.73
C ILE A 55 -8.84 -2.99 13.67
N LEU A 56 -7.93 -2.12 13.20
CA LEU A 56 -6.86 -1.58 14.03
C LEU A 56 -7.39 -0.85 15.28
N THR A 57 -8.51 -0.13 15.15
CA THR A 57 -9.14 0.58 16.27
C THR A 57 -9.73 -0.39 17.28
N LEU A 58 -10.35 -1.48 16.82
CA LEU A 58 -10.91 -2.51 17.69
C LEU A 58 -9.82 -3.30 18.43
N GLU A 59 -8.76 -3.71 17.73
CA GLU A 59 -7.60 -4.39 18.34
C GLU A 59 -6.91 -3.51 19.39
N ARG A 60 -6.85 -2.20 19.17
CA ARG A 60 -6.20 -1.26 20.10
C ARG A 60 -7.06 -0.89 21.31
N ARG A 61 -8.37 -1.19 21.27
CA ARG A 61 -9.32 -1.01 22.38
C ARG A 61 -9.55 -2.30 23.17
N ARG A 62 -8.94 -3.39 22.72
CA ARG A 62 -8.94 -4.69 23.38
C ARG A 62 -7.82 -4.75 24.41
#